data_AF-A0A1Q6A3T2-F1
#
_entry.id   AF-A0A1Q6A3T2-F1
#
_cell.length_a   1.000
_cell.length_b   1.000
_cell.length_c   1.000
_cell.angle_alpha   90.00
_cell.angle_beta   90.00
_cell.angle_gamma   90.00
#
_symmetry.space_group_name_H-M   'P 1'
#
loop_
_entity.id
_entity.type
_entity.pdbx_description
1 polymer ?
#
loop_
_entity_poly.entity_id
_entity_poly.type
_entity_poly.pdbx_seq_one_letter_code
_entity_poly.pdbx_strand_id
1 'polypeptide(L)'
;MMEQITYKLGKLSPKQDARTLKFAKYIMPAQLPPLPSLVNWQQLLPANCGMMGNDYIGDCTCASAGHMVMTWTKNASGHAVVISDLDIIAAYAAISGYDTITHQNDNGAACLDVLNYWRNTGIGADHIEAYTLLDQSNEQQVKAAIYLFGGAYIGVELPNFIHTGPDLPIWDIPAGGPVGNAAPNPNNGHAIPLIGYNADYIYFITWGMIKRMTWRFYFAYVDEAYAVLSANDWINNGKSPAGFNLDALRADLSEIDSAT
;
A
#
# COMPACT_ATOMS: atom_id res chain seq x y z
N MET A 1 -28.55 15.07 12.38
CA MET A 1 -27.71 15.06 11.16
C MET A 1 -26.47 14.28 11.52
N MET A 2 -26.17 13.17 10.83
CA MET A 2 -24.89 12.49 11.04
C MET A 2 -23.81 13.38 10.46
N GLU A 3 -22.78 13.68 11.26
CA GLU A 3 -21.61 14.44 10.80
C GLU A 3 -21.02 13.73 9.58
N GLN A 4 -20.93 14.45 8.46
CA GLN A 4 -20.35 13.92 7.24
C GLN A 4 -18.83 13.95 7.42
N ILE A 5 -18.24 12.85 7.91
CA ILE A 5 -16.79 12.71 8.00
C ILE A 5 -16.24 12.75 6.57
N THR A 6 -15.59 13.85 6.20
CA THR A 6 -14.87 13.96 4.94
C THR A 6 -13.46 13.46 5.19
N TYR A 7 -13.21 12.20 4.84
CA TYR A 7 -11.89 11.62 4.99
C TYR A 7 -10.85 12.32 4.10
N LYS A 8 -9.59 12.32 4.54
CA LYS A 8 -8.51 12.97 3.81
C LYS A 8 -7.90 12.05 2.75
N LEU A 9 -7.58 12.68 1.63
CA LEU A 9 -6.83 12.14 0.51
C LEU A 9 -5.48 12.84 0.46
N GLY A 10 -4.59 12.49 -0.47
CA GLY A 10 -3.32 13.21 -0.61
C GLY A 10 -2.23 12.47 -1.36
N LYS A 11 -2.58 11.42 -2.09
CA LYS A 11 -1.63 10.82 -3.05
C LYS A 11 -1.58 11.71 -4.29
N LEU A 12 -0.39 12.16 -4.65
CA LEU A 12 -0.13 12.93 -5.88
C LEU A 12 0.02 12.01 -7.09
N SER A 13 -0.12 12.54 -8.31
CA SER A 13 0.04 11.75 -9.55
C SER A 13 1.32 10.89 -9.54
N PRO A 14 1.28 9.66 -10.10
CA PRO A 14 2.42 8.77 -10.13
C PRO A 14 3.65 9.42 -10.77
N LYS A 15 4.79 9.28 -10.10
CA LYS A 15 6.09 9.69 -10.67
C LYS A 15 6.70 8.53 -11.43
N GLN A 16 7.29 8.83 -12.58
CA GLN A 16 8.03 7.87 -13.38
C GLN A 16 9.53 8.06 -13.15
N ASP A 17 10.21 6.98 -12.78
CA ASP A 17 11.66 6.92 -12.71
C ASP A 17 12.13 5.62 -13.38
N ALA A 18 12.98 5.75 -14.40
CA ALA A 18 13.50 4.60 -15.15
C ALA A 18 14.35 3.65 -14.28
N ARG A 19 14.82 4.11 -13.13
CA ARG A 19 15.59 3.31 -12.16
C ARG A 19 14.70 2.48 -11.25
N THR A 20 13.39 2.74 -11.22
CA THR A 20 12.46 1.94 -10.42
C THR A 20 12.45 0.51 -10.94
N LEU A 21 12.82 -0.42 -10.05
CA LEU A 21 12.87 -1.84 -10.35
C LEU A 21 11.49 -2.35 -10.75
N LYS A 22 11.43 -3.18 -11.79
CA LYS A 22 10.16 -3.76 -12.27
C LYS A 22 9.97 -5.15 -11.67
N PHE A 23 8.82 -5.41 -11.06
CA PHE A 23 8.49 -6.69 -10.43
C PHE A 23 8.68 -7.88 -11.38
N ALA A 24 8.18 -7.74 -12.62
CA ALA A 24 8.26 -8.77 -13.67
C ALA A 24 9.70 -9.17 -14.05
N LYS A 25 10.72 -8.37 -13.68
CA LYS A 25 12.14 -8.73 -13.90
C LYS A 25 12.62 -9.79 -12.90
N TYR A 26 12.05 -9.82 -11.71
CA TYR A 26 12.50 -10.67 -10.59
C TYR A 26 11.53 -11.81 -10.29
N ILE A 27 10.25 -11.60 -10.56
CA ILE A 27 9.20 -12.57 -10.31
C ILE A 27 8.38 -12.74 -11.58
N MET A 28 8.43 -13.94 -12.13
CA MET A 28 7.57 -14.35 -13.23
C MET A 28 6.41 -15.17 -12.65
N PRO A 29 5.18 -14.63 -12.54
CA PRO A 29 4.08 -15.37 -11.92
C PRO A 29 3.79 -16.72 -12.57
N ALA A 30 4.02 -16.84 -13.88
CA ALA A 30 3.88 -18.11 -14.61
C ALA A 30 4.88 -19.19 -14.18
N GLN A 31 5.97 -18.82 -13.51
CA GLN A 31 7.00 -19.72 -12.98
C GLN A 31 6.86 -19.95 -11.47
N LEU A 32 5.97 -19.21 -10.79
CA LEU A 32 5.65 -19.47 -9.39
C LEU A 32 4.79 -20.73 -9.28
N PRO A 33 4.89 -21.48 -8.16
CA PRO A 33 3.82 -22.41 -7.79
C PRO A 33 2.46 -21.69 -7.81
N PRO A 34 1.35 -22.41 -8.07
CA PRO A 34 0.03 -21.80 -8.08
C PRO A 34 -0.21 -20.97 -6.82
N LEU A 35 -0.50 -19.69 -6.99
CA LEU A 35 -0.82 -18.80 -5.88
C LEU A 35 -2.12 -19.29 -5.20
N PRO A 36 -2.23 -19.19 -3.86
CA PRO A 36 -3.47 -19.54 -3.18
C PRO A 36 -4.67 -18.76 -3.73
N SER A 37 -5.84 -19.39 -3.80
CA SER A 37 -7.06 -18.68 -4.21
C SER A 37 -7.57 -17.69 -3.16
N LEU A 38 -7.04 -17.75 -1.94
CA LEU A 38 -7.36 -16.91 -0.80
C LEU A 38 -6.08 -16.56 -0.04
N VAL A 39 -5.87 -15.27 0.21
CA VAL A 39 -4.87 -14.75 1.15
C VAL A 39 -5.58 -13.79 2.10
N ASN A 40 -5.35 -13.95 3.41
CA ASN A 40 -6.16 -13.31 4.45
C ASN A 40 -5.29 -12.74 5.58
N TRP A 41 -4.32 -11.86 5.27
CA TRP A 41 -3.46 -11.27 6.31
C TRP A 41 -4.22 -10.34 7.26
N GLN A 42 -5.38 -9.84 6.83
CA GLN A 42 -6.28 -9.02 7.65
C GLN A 42 -6.91 -9.78 8.82
N GLN A 43 -6.97 -11.12 8.81
CA GLN A 43 -7.64 -11.89 9.86
C GLN A 43 -7.05 -11.68 11.25
N LEU A 44 -5.75 -11.40 11.32
CA LEU A 44 -5.04 -11.20 12.59
C LEU A 44 -5.05 -9.74 13.06
N LEU A 45 -5.55 -8.82 12.24
CA LEU A 45 -5.58 -7.40 12.56
C LEU A 45 -6.78 -7.02 13.43
N PRO A 46 -6.64 -5.98 14.27
CA PRO A 46 -7.78 -5.42 15.00
C PRO A 46 -8.80 -4.79 14.03
N ALA A 47 -10.06 -4.72 14.45
CA ALA A 47 -11.11 -4.05 13.68
C ALA A 47 -10.85 -2.55 13.47
N ASN A 48 -10.16 -1.91 14.43
CA ASN A 48 -9.66 -0.55 14.33
C ASN A 48 -8.13 -0.60 14.20
N CYS A 49 -7.62 -0.22 13.03
CA CYS A 49 -6.20 -0.16 12.70
C CYS A 49 -5.58 1.22 12.98
N GLY A 50 -6.36 2.21 13.44
CA GLY A 50 -5.90 3.58 13.72
C GLY A 50 -5.76 4.43 12.45
N MET A 51 -6.03 5.73 12.57
CA MET A 51 -6.05 6.66 11.44
C MET A 51 -4.65 7.04 10.92
N MET A 52 -3.66 7.08 11.79
CA MET A 52 -2.30 7.55 11.49
C MET A 52 -2.27 8.96 10.89
N GLY A 53 -3.16 9.86 11.32
CA GLY A 53 -3.25 11.25 10.83
C GLY A 53 -4.20 11.50 9.64
N ASN A 54 -4.59 10.43 8.94
CA ASN A 54 -5.29 10.53 7.65
C ASN A 54 -6.80 10.87 7.73
N ASP A 55 -7.27 11.34 8.87
CA ASP A 55 -8.57 12.01 9.06
C ASP A 55 -8.47 13.53 8.98
N TYR A 56 -7.29 14.12 9.24
CA TYR A 56 -7.15 15.58 9.28
C TYR A 56 -6.06 16.15 8.36
N ILE A 57 -5.10 15.35 7.88
CA ILE A 57 -4.12 15.76 6.86
C ILE A 57 -4.01 14.78 5.69
N GLY A 58 -3.40 15.21 4.59
CA GLY A 58 -3.27 14.45 3.35
C GLY A 58 -2.15 13.41 3.30
N ASP A 59 -1.87 12.75 4.42
CA ASP A 59 -0.73 11.84 4.60
C ASP A 59 -0.98 10.37 4.23
N CYS A 60 -2.05 10.08 3.47
CA CYS A 60 -2.46 8.71 3.14
C CYS A 60 -1.32 7.80 2.62
N THR A 61 -0.36 8.38 1.91
CA THR A 61 0.83 7.67 1.43
C THR A 61 1.71 7.15 2.56
N CYS A 62 1.89 7.93 3.63
CA CYS A 62 2.67 7.54 4.81
C CYS A 62 1.84 6.63 5.72
N ALA A 63 0.55 6.92 5.91
CA ALA A 63 -0.36 6.07 6.69
C ALA A 63 -0.44 4.65 6.09
N SER A 64 -0.53 4.53 4.76
CA SER A 64 -0.48 3.24 4.05
C SER A 64 0.79 2.44 4.38
N ALA A 65 1.95 3.09 4.45
CA ALA A 65 3.20 2.44 4.86
C ALA A 65 3.13 1.93 6.31
N GLY A 66 2.64 2.75 7.25
CA GLY A 66 2.44 2.33 8.64
C GLY A 66 1.47 1.16 8.79
N HIS A 67 0.39 1.12 8.01
CA HIS A 67 -0.54 0.00 7.98
C HIS A 67 0.07 -1.27 7.37
N MET A 68 1.04 -1.17 6.45
CA MET A 68 1.83 -2.33 5.99
C MET A 68 2.70 -2.88 7.11
N VAL A 69 3.42 -2.03 7.84
CA VAL A 69 4.25 -2.45 9.00
C VAL A 69 3.40 -3.16 10.05
N MET A 70 2.23 -2.59 10.37
CA MET A 70 1.26 -3.22 11.27
C MET A 70 0.86 -4.62 10.78
N THR A 71 0.54 -4.73 9.48
CA THR A 71 0.14 -6.00 8.86
C THR A 71 1.26 -7.02 8.90
N TRP A 72 2.47 -6.63 8.53
CA TRP A 72 3.63 -7.50 8.47
C TRP A 72 3.99 -8.04 9.84
N THR A 73 4.26 -7.14 10.80
CA THR A 73 4.69 -7.52 12.15
C THR A 73 3.66 -8.39 12.86
N LYS A 74 2.37 -8.09 12.70
CA LYS A 74 1.29 -8.90 13.29
C LYS A 74 1.28 -10.31 12.74
N ASN A 75 1.45 -10.48 11.44
CA ASN A 75 1.40 -11.79 10.78
C ASN A 75 2.71 -12.59 10.92
N ALA A 76 3.86 -11.92 11.02
CA ALA A 76 5.17 -12.57 11.13
C ALA A 76 5.61 -12.86 12.58
N SER A 77 5.11 -12.09 13.57
CA SER A 77 5.55 -12.21 14.98
C SER A 77 4.39 -12.37 15.99
N GLY A 78 3.15 -12.25 15.54
CA GLY A 78 1.96 -12.23 16.41
C GLY A 78 1.73 -10.89 17.11
N HIS A 79 2.65 -9.92 17.00
CA HIS A 79 2.58 -8.61 17.64
C HIS A 79 2.58 -7.51 16.56
N ALA A 80 1.55 -6.66 16.59
CA ALA A 80 1.46 -5.53 15.68
C ALA A 80 2.33 -4.39 16.20
N VAL A 81 3.30 -3.96 15.40
CA VAL A 81 3.96 -2.67 15.58
C VAL A 81 3.07 -1.59 15.00
N VAL A 82 2.79 -0.57 15.80
CA VAL A 82 2.03 0.62 15.37
C VAL A 82 3.02 1.77 15.36
N ILE A 83 3.40 2.25 14.17
CA ILE A 83 4.18 3.49 14.05
C ILE A 83 3.33 4.62 14.63
N SER A 84 3.94 5.47 15.45
CA SER A 84 3.20 6.56 16.09
C SER A 84 2.69 7.57 15.06
N ASP A 85 1.52 8.18 15.31
CA ASP A 85 1.00 9.27 14.48
C ASP A 85 2.05 10.38 14.31
N LEU A 86 2.80 10.69 15.37
CA LEU A 86 3.87 11.69 15.33
C LEU A 86 4.96 11.33 14.32
N ASP A 87 5.39 10.08 14.25
CA ASP A 87 6.42 9.63 13.30
C ASP A 87 5.89 9.59 11.86
N ILE A 88 4.63 9.18 11.66
CA ILE A 88 3.97 9.20 10.35
C ILE A 88 3.87 10.64 9.83
N ILE A 89 3.39 11.55 10.67
CA ILE A 89 3.25 12.97 10.34
C ILE A 89 4.62 13.63 10.12
N ALA A 90 5.64 13.26 10.91
CA ALA A 90 7.00 13.76 10.71
C ALA A 90 7.58 13.33 9.36
N ALA A 91 7.39 12.07 8.96
CA ALA A 91 7.77 11.61 7.63
C ALA A 91 7.01 12.36 6.54
N TYR A 92 5.69 12.51 6.69
CA TYR A 92 4.87 13.28 5.75
C TYR A 92 5.35 14.73 5.63
N ALA A 93 5.65 15.41 6.73
CA ALA A 93 6.20 16.76 6.75
C ALA A 93 7.54 16.85 6.02
N ALA A 94 8.44 15.88 6.25
CA ALA A 94 9.74 15.83 5.58
C ALA A 94 9.63 15.63 4.06
N ILE A 95 8.63 14.89 3.60
CA ILE A 95 8.42 14.56 2.18
C ILE A 95 7.65 15.67 1.45
N SER A 96 6.57 16.18 2.05
CA SER A 96 5.62 17.10 1.40
C SER A 96 5.92 18.57 1.65
N GLY A 97 6.69 18.90 2.69
CA GLY A 97 6.85 20.26 3.18
C GLY A 97 5.68 20.75 4.06
N TYR A 98 4.77 19.85 4.47
CA TYR A 98 3.71 20.16 5.44
C TYR A 98 4.31 20.71 6.75
N ASP A 99 3.78 21.84 7.20
CA ASP A 99 4.18 22.49 8.44
C ASP A 99 3.28 22.02 9.59
N THR A 100 3.84 21.27 10.53
CA THR A 100 3.10 20.69 11.65
C THR A 100 2.65 21.70 12.70
N ILE A 101 3.17 22.93 12.68
CA ILE A 101 2.82 24.02 13.61
C ILE A 101 1.77 24.93 12.98
N THR A 102 1.97 25.35 11.73
CA THR A 102 1.05 26.28 11.05
C THR A 102 -0.05 25.58 10.26
N HIS A 103 0.07 24.26 10.07
CA HIS A 103 -0.80 23.42 9.26
C HIS A 103 -0.85 23.84 7.79
N GLN A 104 0.14 24.61 7.33
CA GLN A 104 0.27 25.03 5.94
C GLN A 104 0.96 23.93 5.10
N ASN A 105 0.81 24.04 3.78
CA ASN A 105 1.41 23.13 2.79
C ASN A 105 0.95 21.67 2.89
N ASP A 106 -0.29 21.43 3.32
CA ASP A 106 -0.92 20.10 3.25
C ASP A 106 -1.29 19.76 1.79
N ASN A 107 -0.28 19.41 0.99
CA ASN A 107 -0.41 19.21 -0.46
C ASN A 107 -0.39 17.74 -0.88
N GLY A 108 -0.23 16.81 0.05
CA GLY A 108 -0.04 15.40 -0.24
C GLY A 108 1.40 15.04 -0.62
N ALA A 109 1.62 13.78 -0.95
CA ALA A 109 2.91 13.26 -1.38
C ALA A 109 2.76 12.23 -2.51
N ALA A 110 3.80 12.07 -3.33
CA ALA A 110 3.84 11.01 -4.33
C ALA A 110 4.29 9.69 -3.69
N CYS A 111 3.62 8.59 -4.04
CA CYS A 111 3.95 7.23 -3.56
C CYS A 111 5.45 6.91 -3.70
N LEU A 112 6.04 7.24 -4.85
CA LEU A 112 7.45 7.00 -5.12
C LEU A 112 8.39 7.79 -4.19
N ASP A 113 8.04 9.02 -3.82
CA ASP A 113 8.85 9.80 -2.87
C ASP A 113 8.78 9.17 -1.48
N VAL A 114 7.59 8.72 -1.06
CA VAL A 114 7.40 8.04 0.23
C VAL A 114 8.17 6.73 0.29
N LEU A 115 8.10 5.91 -0.76
CA LEU A 115 8.87 4.66 -0.85
C LEU A 115 10.39 4.92 -0.82
N ASN A 116 10.86 5.98 -1.48
CA ASN A 116 12.27 6.38 -1.41
C ASN A 116 12.69 6.86 -0.01
N TYR A 117 11.85 7.65 0.64
CA TYR A 117 12.10 8.14 2.00
C TYR A 117 12.11 6.98 3.00
N TRP A 118 11.11 6.11 2.93
CA TRP A 118 11.00 4.93 3.80
C TRP A 118 12.20 3.98 3.64
N ARG A 119 12.72 3.82 2.42
CA ARG A 119 13.92 3.02 2.18
C ARG A 119 15.21 3.67 2.71
N ASN A 120 15.41 4.97 2.46
CA ASN A 120 16.70 5.61 2.70
C ASN A 120 16.82 6.29 4.07
N THR A 121 15.70 6.66 4.68
CA THR A 121 15.62 7.46 5.91
C THR A 121 14.75 6.79 6.97
N GLY A 122 13.75 6.03 6.54
CA GLY A 122 12.83 5.34 7.43
C GLY A 122 11.63 6.18 7.84
N ILE A 123 10.58 5.51 8.30
CA ILE A 123 9.39 6.14 8.89
C ILE A 123 9.36 5.73 10.36
N GLY A 124 9.56 6.71 11.25
CA GLY A 124 9.91 6.42 12.64
C GLY A 124 11.21 5.60 12.69
N ALA A 125 11.19 4.45 13.39
CA ALA A 125 12.31 3.53 13.41
C ALA A 125 12.31 2.50 12.26
N ASP A 126 11.24 2.45 11.47
CA ASP A 126 11.03 1.39 10.48
C ASP A 126 11.65 1.70 9.10
N HIS A 127 12.19 0.67 8.44
CA HIS A 127 12.83 0.77 7.12
C HIS A 127 12.48 -0.43 6.24
N ILE A 128 12.25 -0.14 4.95
CA ILE A 128 12.14 -1.16 3.90
C ILE A 128 13.48 -1.37 3.20
N GLU A 129 13.72 -2.59 2.73
CA GLU A 129 14.93 -2.95 1.99
C GLU A 129 14.88 -2.41 0.55
N ALA A 130 13.75 -2.65 -0.11
CA ALA A 130 13.53 -2.36 -1.51
C ALA A 130 12.04 -2.32 -1.84
N TYR A 131 11.73 -1.82 -3.02
CA TYR A 131 10.39 -1.90 -3.61
C TYR A 131 10.52 -2.09 -5.13
N THR A 132 9.48 -2.64 -5.74
CA THR A 132 9.41 -2.83 -7.19
C THR A 132 8.04 -2.39 -7.71
N LEU A 133 8.03 -1.78 -8.90
CA LEU A 133 6.81 -1.41 -9.61
C LEU A 133 6.14 -2.65 -10.20
N LEU A 134 4.86 -2.82 -9.89
CA LEU A 134 3.99 -3.83 -10.45
C LEU A 134 3.38 -3.32 -11.76
N ASP A 135 3.08 -4.23 -12.67
CA ASP A 135 2.06 -3.97 -13.69
C ASP A 135 0.69 -4.09 -13.01
N GLN A 136 0.06 -2.95 -12.72
CA GLN A 136 -1.24 -2.89 -12.04
C GLN A 136 -2.38 -3.48 -12.88
N SER A 137 -2.20 -3.68 -14.18
CA SER A 137 -3.18 -4.39 -15.02
C SER A 137 -3.05 -5.92 -14.90
N ASN A 138 -1.98 -6.41 -14.27
CA ASN A 138 -1.68 -7.82 -14.15
C ASN A 138 -2.08 -8.37 -12.78
N GLU A 139 -3.27 -8.98 -12.71
CA GLU A 139 -3.82 -9.60 -11.50
C GLU A 139 -2.83 -10.55 -10.79
N GLN A 140 -2.06 -11.31 -11.56
CA GLN A 140 -1.12 -12.30 -11.00
C GLN A 140 0.05 -11.63 -10.30
N GLN A 141 0.53 -10.48 -10.77
CA GLN A 141 1.58 -9.72 -10.07
C GLN A 141 1.04 -9.15 -8.75
N VAL A 142 -0.19 -8.62 -8.75
CA VAL A 142 -0.84 -8.09 -7.53
C VAL A 142 -1.03 -9.20 -6.49
N LYS A 143 -1.56 -10.36 -6.92
CA LYS A 143 -1.72 -11.52 -6.05
C LYS A 143 -0.38 -12.04 -5.52
N ALA A 144 0.65 -12.08 -6.37
CA ALA A 144 2.00 -12.48 -5.97
C ALA A 144 2.60 -11.49 -4.96
N ALA A 145 2.42 -10.18 -5.15
CA ALA A 145 2.86 -9.15 -4.22
C ALA A 145 2.20 -9.36 -2.84
N ILE A 146 0.88 -9.46 -2.79
CA ILE A 146 0.14 -9.70 -1.54
C ILE A 146 0.59 -10.99 -0.86
N TYR A 147 0.76 -12.08 -1.61
CA TYR A 147 1.14 -13.38 -1.05
C TYR A 147 2.59 -13.42 -0.54
N LEU A 148 3.54 -12.99 -1.38
CA LEU A 148 4.97 -13.15 -1.11
C LEU A 148 5.54 -12.04 -0.22
N PHE A 149 5.01 -10.82 -0.33
CA PHE A 149 5.51 -9.61 0.33
C PHE A 149 4.54 -9.07 1.40
N GLY A 150 3.48 -9.82 1.72
CA GLY A 150 2.53 -9.47 2.78
C GLY A 150 1.59 -8.33 2.41
N GLY A 151 1.73 -7.76 1.21
CA GLY A 151 0.83 -6.75 0.70
C GLY A 151 1.31 -6.12 -0.61
N ALA A 152 0.48 -5.22 -1.14
CA ALA A 152 0.85 -4.33 -2.23
C ALA A 152 0.51 -2.89 -1.85
N TYR A 153 1.48 -1.99 -1.97
CA TYR A 153 1.30 -0.57 -1.75
C TYR A 153 0.75 0.05 -3.04
N ILE A 154 -0.46 0.61 -3.01
CA ILE A 154 -1.12 1.11 -4.23
C ILE A 154 -1.52 2.57 -4.10
N GLY A 155 -1.52 3.26 -5.23
CA GLY A 155 -2.20 4.52 -5.43
C GLY A 155 -3.49 4.30 -6.23
N VAL A 156 -4.51 5.10 -5.93
CA VAL A 156 -5.80 5.08 -6.63
C VAL A 156 -6.28 6.50 -6.93
N GLU A 157 -6.98 6.66 -8.05
CA GLU A 157 -7.75 7.86 -8.40
C GLU A 157 -9.21 7.64 -8.02
N LEU A 158 -9.59 7.96 -6.79
CA LEU A 158 -10.91 7.60 -6.29
C LEU A 158 -12.04 8.35 -7.02
N PRO A 159 -13.13 7.67 -7.40
CA PRO A 159 -14.30 8.35 -7.90
C PRO A 159 -14.93 9.19 -6.78
N ASN A 160 -15.54 10.32 -7.15
CA ASN A 160 -16.13 11.27 -6.19
C ASN A 160 -17.11 10.61 -5.21
N PHE A 161 -17.90 9.61 -5.64
CA PHE A 161 -18.87 8.97 -4.75
C PHE A 161 -18.22 8.19 -3.60
N ILE A 162 -16.97 7.74 -3.73
CA ILE A 162 -16.25 7.11 -2.63
C ILE A 162 -15.77 8.16 -1.62
N HIS A 163 -15.34 9.32 -2.10
CA HIS A 163 -14.80 10.37 -1.25
C HIS A 163 -15.88 11.20 -0.55
N THR A 164 -16.94 11.59 -1.26
CA THR A 164 -17.98 12.50 -0.74
C THR A 164 -19.28 11.77 -0.34
N GLY A 165 -19.37 10.47 -0.60
CA GLY A 165 -20.56 9.65 -0.35
C GLY A 165 -20.59 9.02 1.04
N PRO A 166 -21.52 8.07 1.28
CA PRO A 166 -21.56 7.33 2.54
C PRO A 166 -20.34 6.44 2.69
N ASP A 167 -19.98 6.13 3.94
CA ASP A 167 -18.90 5.20 4.22
C ASP A 167 -19.28 3.77 3.78
N LEU A 168 -18.72 3.32 2.67
CA LEU A 168 -19.01 2.00 2.10
C LEU A 168 -18.02 0.96 2.62
N PRO A 169 -18.48 -0.21 3.12
CA PRO A 169 -17.61 -1.33 3.51
C PRO A 169 -17.08 -2.10 2.28
N ILE A 170 -17.72 -1.92 1.11
CA ILE A 170 -17.32 -2.50 -0.17
C ILE A 170 -17.22 -1.39 -1.20
N TRP A 171 -16.05 -1.24 -1.81
CA TRP A 171 -15.86 -0.37 -2.95
C TRP A 171 -16.12 -1.13 -4.23
N ASP A 172 -17.07 -0.62 -5.00
CA ASP A 172 -17.54 -1.30 -6.19
C ASP A 172 -18.00 -0.34 -7.28
N ILE A 173 -17.90 -0.78 -8.54
CA ILE A 173 -18.36 0.03 -9.66
C ILE A 173 -19.90 -0.01 -9.69
N PRO A 174 -20.60 1.15 -9.69
CA PRO A 174 -22.05 1.19 -9.79
C PRO A 174 -22.54 0.64 -11.14
N ALA A 175 -23.83 0.28 -11.24
CA ALA A 175 -24.41 -0.33 -12.44
C ALA A 175 -24.21 0.47 -13.73
N GLY A 176 -24.06 1.81 -13.63
CA GLY A 176 -23.79 2.70 -14.76
C GLY A 176 -22.35 2.69 -15.27
N GLY A 177 -21.44 1.94 -14.64
CA GLY A 177 -20.02 1.91 -14.98
C GLY A 177 -19.21 3.05 -14.35
N PRO A 178 -17.87 3.08 -14.58
CA PRO A 178 -16.97 4.08 -14.02
C PRO A 178 -17.00 5.38 -14.84
N VAL A 179 -18.17 6.03 -14.88
CA VAL A 179 -18.42 7.25 -15.67
C VAL A 179 -19.07 8.34 -14.83
N GLY A 180 -18.98 9.60 -15.27
CA GLY A 180 -19.55 10.73 -14.55
C GLY A 180 -19.01 10.83 -13.13
N ASN A 181 -19.88 10.79 -12.12
CA ASN A 181 -19.48 10.82 -10.70
C ASN A 181 -18.73 9.56 -10.24
N ALA A 182 -18.76 8.49 -11.05
CA ALA A 182 -18.00 7.27 -10.85
C ALA A 182 -16.77 7.18 -11.77
N ALA A 183 -16.43 8.22 -12.53
CA ALA A 183 -15.16 8.22 -13.27
C ALA A 183 -13.97 8.32 -12.31
N PRO A 184 -12.81 7.74 -12.66
CA PRO A 184 -11.56 8.02 -11.95
C PRO A 184 -11.32 9.53 -11.87
N ASN A 185 -10.92 10.02 -10.71
CA ASN A 185 -10.64 11.43 -10.49
C ASN A 185 -9.21 11.61 -9.98
N PRO A 186 -8.28 12.12 -10.82
CA PRO A 186 -6.90 12.38 -10.43
C PRO A 186 -6.74 13.34 -9.24
N ASN A 187 -7.74 14.19 -8.97
CA ASN A 187 -7.73 15.10 -7.82
C ASN A 187 -8.13 14.41 -6.51
N ASN A 188 -8.64 13.18 -6.58
CA ASN A 188 -8.99 12.36 -5.43
C ASN A 188 -7.96 11.24 -5.22
N GLY A 189 -6.68 11.57 -5.37
CA GLY A 189 -5.60 10.60 -5.21
C GLY A 189 -5.52 10.08 -3.77
N HIS A 190 -5.59 8.77 -3.61
CA HIS A 190 -5.47 8.08 -2.31
C HIS A 190 -4.45 6.96 -2.38
N ALA A 191 -3.79 6.66 -1.26
CA ALA A 191 -2.88 5.53 -1.15
C ALA A 191 -3.35 4.58 -0.04
N ILE A 192 -3.35 3.29 -0.34
CA ILE A 192 -3.84 2.23 0.55
C ILE A 192 -2.99 0.96 0.39
N PRO A 193 -2.84 0.15 1.45
CA PRO A 193 -2.18 -1.14 1.34
C PRO A 193 -3.20 -2.25 1.10
N LEU A 194 -2.97 -3.05 0.06
CA LEU A 194 -3.66 -4.31 -0.15
C LEU A 194 -3.04 -5.38 0.75
N ILE A 195 -3.87 -6.10 1.49
CA ILE A 195 -3.43 -7.05 2.54
C ILE A 195 -4.08 -8.43 2.43
N GLY A 196 -4.88 -8.65 1.40
CA GLY A 196 -5.50 -9.95 1.17
C GLY A 196 -6.34 -9.95 -0.10
N TYR A 197 -6.72 -11.14 -0.55
CA TYR A 197 -7.65 -11.29 -1.67
C TYR A 197 -8.37 -12.63 -1.62
N ASN A 198 -9.48 -12.71 -2.33
CA ASN A 198 -10.12 -13.94 -2.77
C ASN A 198 -10.58 -13.79 -4.23
N ALA A 199 -11.45 -14.70 -4.70
CA ALA A 199 -11.98 -14.65 -6.07
C ALA A 199 -12.78 -13.37 -6.38
N ASP A 200 -13.45 -12.80 -5.39
CA ASP A 200 -14.39 -11.69 -5.57
C ASP A 200 -13.79 -10.33 -5.16
N TYR A 201 -12.94 -10.35 -4.13
CA TYR A 201 -12.53 -9.15 -3.40
C TYR A 201 -11.03 -9.08 -3.13
N ILE A 202 -10.54 -7.85 -3.05
CA ILE A 202 -9.26 -7.49 -2.45
C ILE A 202 -9.54 -6.79 -1.13
N TYR A 203 -8.78 -7.11 -0.08
CA TYR A 203 -8.88 -6.52 1.25
C TYR A 203 -7.78 -5.48 1.43
N PHE A 204 -8.11 -4.35 2.04
CA PHE A 204 -7.19 -3.23 2.26
C PHE A 204 -7.54 -2.46 3.53
N ILE A 205 -6.59 -1.67 4.03
CA ILE A 205 -6.84 -0.74 5.14
C ILE A 205 -7.02 0.66 4.56
N THR A 206 -8.03 1.38 5.03
CA THR A 206 -8.16 2.82 4.77
C THR A 206 -8.86 3.45 5.94
N TRP A 207 -8.45 4.66 6.30
CA TRP A 207 -9.09 5.45 7.35
C TRP A 207 -9.35 4.62 8.63
N GLY A 208 -8.29 3.94 9.10
CA GLY A 208 -8.30 3.13 10.31
C GLY A 208 -9.16 1.87 10.30
N MET A 209 -9.71 1.48 9.14
CA MET A 209 -10.58 0.30 9.04
C MET A 209 -10.20 -0.61 7.89
N ILE A 210 -10.48 -1.90 8.05
CA ILE A 210 -10.39 -2.88 6.98
C ILE A 210 -11.63 -2.78 6.10
N LYS A 211 -11.39 -2.62 4.79
CA LYS A 211 -12.42 -2.62 3.76
C LYS A 211 -12.09 -3.64 2.68
N ARG A 212 -13.00 -3.77 1.72
CA ARG A 212 -12.79 -4.59 0.54
C ARG A 212 -13.23 -3.88 -0.73
N MET A 213 -12.59 -4.19 -1.85
CA MET A 213 -12.97 -3.72 -3.17
C MET A 213 -13.13 -4.92 -4.09
N THR A 214 -13.98 -4.80 -5.11
CA THR A 214 -14.02 -5.81 -6.17
C THR A 214 -12.80 -5.68 -7.09
N TRP A 215 -12.43 -6.77 -7.77
CA TRP A 215 -11.36 -6.73 -8.78
C TRP A 215 -11.65 -5.72 -9.90
N ARG A 216 -12.91 -5.54 -10.30
CA ARG A 216 -13.28 -4.51 -11.29
C ARG A 216 -13.04 -3.10 -10.78
N PHE A 217 -13.29 -2.83 -9.48
CA PHE A 217 -12.97 -1.54 -8.88
C PHE A 217 -11.45 -1.32 -8.91
N TYR A 218 -10.67 -2.32 -8.50
CA TYR A 218 -9.20 -2.26 -8.57
C TYR A 218 -8.71 -1.86 -9.97
N PHE A 219 -9.12 -2.59 -11.02
CA PHE A 219 -8.66 -2.31 -12.38
C PHE A 219 -9.17 -0.98 -12.97
N ALA A 220 -10.23 -0.39 -12.41
CA ALA A 220 -10.76 0.87 -12.89
C ALA A 220 -10.06 2.10 -12.28
N TYR A 221 -9.55 2.01 -11.05
CA TYR A 221 -9.10 3.18 -10.30
C TYR A 221 -7.64 3.15 -9.85
N VAL A 222 -6.96 2.01 -9.91
CA VAL A 222 -5.54 1.92 -9.52
C VAL A 222 -4.66 2.43 -10.65
N ASP A 223 -3.83 3.43 -10.33
CA ASP A 223 -2.94 4.10 -11.28
C ASP A 223 -1.44 3.82 -11.01
N GLU A 224 -1.09 3.30 -9.84
CA GLU A 224 0.24 2.74 -9.53
C GLU A 224 0.17 1.67 -8.44
N ALA A 225 1.09 0.70 -8.50
CA ALA A 225 1.15 -0.40 -7.53
C ALA A 225 2.59 -0.87 -7.33
N TYR A 226 2.96 -1.18 -6.09
CA TYR A 226 4.30 -1.59 -5.71
C TYR A 226 4.28 -2.83 -4.79
N ALA A 227 5.18 -3.76 -5.04
CA ALA A 227 5.56 -4.76 -4.04
C ALA A 227 6.70 -4.18 -3.19
N VAL A 228 6.54 -4.24 -1.87
CA VAL A 228 7.48 -3.66 -0.91
C VAL A 228 8.13 -4.78 -0.11
N LEU A 229 9.46 -4.78 -0.05
CA LEU A 229 10.24 -5.78 0.66
C LEU A 229 10.69 -5.22 2.01
N SER A 230 10.07 -5.69 3.10
CA SER A 230 10.55 -5.47 4.47
C SER A 230 11.26 -6.72 4.98
N ALA A 231 12.59 -6.61 5.13
CA ALA A 231 13.44 -7.68 5.64
C ALA A 231 13.34 -7.88 7.15
N ASN A 232 12.78 -6.91 7.89
CA ASN A 232 12.71 -6.94 9.35
C ASN A 232 11.30 -7.21 9.88
N ASP A 233 10.25 -6.84 9.11
CA ASP A 233 8.87 -7.01 9.55
C ASP A 233 8.20 -8.23 8.94
N TRP A 234 8.36 -8.42 7.63
CA TRP A 234 7.69 -9.50 6.91
C TRP A 234 8.56 -10.75 6.84
N ILE A 235 9.87 -10.59 6.69
CA ILE A 235 10.83 -11.69 6.71
C ILE A 235 11.39 -11.81 8.13
N ASN A 236 10.84 -12.74 8.92
CA ASN A 236 11.30 -12.98 10.29
C ASN A 236 12.13 -14.27 10.34
N ASN A 237 13.33 -14.23 10.92
CA ASN A 237 14.28 -15.35 10.94
C ASN A 237 14.58 -15.95 9.54
N GLY A 238 14.73 -15.10 8.52
CA GLY A 238 15.11 -15.49 7.15
C GLY A 238 13.96 -16.03 6.29
N LYS A 239 12.71 -16.03 6.77
CA LYS A 239 11.53 -16.49 6.01
C LYS A 239 10.33 -15.57 6.16
N SER A 240 9.53 -15.42 5.09
CA SER A 240 8.18 -14.87 5.22
C SER A 240 7.19 -15.89 5.82
N PRO A 241 5.99 -15.47 6.28
CA PRO A 241 4.90 -16.38 6.61
C PRO A 241 4.53 -17.35 5.47
N ALA A 242 4.76 -16.95 4.22
CA ALA A 242 4.58 -17.79 3.03
C ALA A 242 5.81 -18.64 2.68
N GLY A 243 6.90 -18.57 3.47
CA GLY A 243 8.13 -19.33 3.27
C GLY A 243 9.12 -18.73 2.26
N PHE A 244 8.92 -17.50 1.82
CA PHE A 244 9.86 -16.80 0.91
C PHE A 244 11.22 -16.58 1.62
N ASN A 245 12.31 -16.99 0.97
CA ASN A 245 13.67 -16.92 1.51
C ASN A 245 14.43 -15.74 0.92
N LEU A 246 14.58 -14.67 1.72
CA LEU A 246 15.25 -13.45 1.31
C LEU A 246 16.77 -13.61 1.17
N ASP A 247 17.39 -14.47 1.97
CA ASP A 247 18.84 -14.68 1.92
C ASP A 247 19.24 -15.36 0.60
N ALA A 248 18.40 -16.27 0.09
CA ALA A 248 18.57 -16.84 -1.24
C ALA A 248 18.49 -15.76 -2.33
N LEU A 249 17.49 -14.87 -2.28
CA LEU A 249 17.39 -13.77 -3.26
C LEU A 249 18.59 -12.81 -3.20
N ARG A 250 19.05 -12.44 -2.00
CA ARG A 250 20.23 -11.58 -1.83
C ARG A 250 21.50 -12.23 -2.37
N ALA A 251 21.68 -13.53 -2.13
CA ALA A 251 22.79 -14.29 -2.70
C ALA A 251 22.75 -14.28 -4.24
N ASP A 252 21.59 -14.60 -4.83
CA ASP A 252 21.40 -14.61 -6.28
C ASP A 252 21.69 -13.24 -6.92
N LEU A 253 21.25 -12.14 -6.28
CA LEU A 253 21.52 -10.78 -6.77
C LEU A 253 23.01 -10.41 -6.71
N SER A 254 23.72 -10.84 -5.67
CA SER A 254 25.17 -10.58 -5.52
C SER A 254 26.03 -11.32 -6.55
N GLU A 255 25.58 -12.50 -7.00
CA GLU A 255 26.27 -13.26 -8.05
C GLU A 255 26.12 -12.59 -9.42
N ILE A 256 25.00 -11.90 -9.66
CA ILE A 256 24.77 -11.14 -10.89
C ILE A 256 25.61 -9.85 -10.91
N ASP A 257 25.73 -9.16 -9.78
CA ASP A 257 26.55 -7.94 -9.66
C ASP A 257 28.07 -8.22 -9.73
N SER A 258 28.48 -9.47 -9.46
CA SER A 258 29.89 -9.90 -9.53
C SER A 258 30.32 -10.39 -10.92
N ALA A 259 29.36 -10.54 -11.85
CA ALA A 259 29.58 -11.08 -13.20
C ALA A 259 29.71 -9.99 -14.28
N THR A 260 29.77 -8.71 -13.89
CA THR A 260 30.03 -7.54 -14.75
C THR A 260 31.33 -6.84 -14.34
#